data_AF-A0A815UA14-F1
#
_entry.id   AF-A0A815UA14-F1
#
_cell.length_a   1.000
_cell.length_b   1.000
_cell.length_c   1.000
_cell.angle_alpha   90.00
_cell.angle_beta   90.00
_cell.angle_gamma   90.00
#
_symmetry.space_group_name_H-M   'P 1'
#
loop_
_entity.id
_entity.type
_entity.pdbx_description
1 polymer ?
#
loop_
_entity_poly.entity_id
_entity_poly.type
_entity_poly.pdbx_seq_one_letter_code
_entity_poly.pdbx_strand_id
1 'polypeptide(L)'
;LNDQWNTHGIYAADGYGVGGKPWITSHYGFHMVFWHLPFALSRQYVDLSNGILTFSPALSVPYKLPVLIPNILGSLSVIASSNDNRLFTLSLSIGNLSLNTLAVYNVVYPGSVHLTAGQSVQWTG
;
A
#
# COMPACT_ATOMS: atom_id res chain seq x y z
N LEU A 1 12.86 14.74 8.56
CA LEU A 1 11.96 13.84 7.79
C LEU A 1 12.39 12.41 8.10
N ASN A 2 11.90 11.84 9.21
CA ASN A 2 12.27 10.48 9.65
C ASN A 2 11.27 9.48 9.06
N ASP A 3 11.25 9.39 7.74
CA ASP A 3 10.51 8.34 7.03
C ASP A 3 11.50 7.23 6.68
N GLN A 4 11.17 5.99 7.04
CA GLN A 4 11.96 4.79 6.70
C GLN A 4 12.15 4.62 5.19
N TRP A 5 11.39 5.37 4.38
CA TRP A 5 11.41 5.34 2.92
C TRP A 5 12.11 6.53 2.26
N ASN A 6 12.78 7.38 3.03
CA ASN A 6 13.58 8.49 2.51
C ASN A 6 14.88 7.95 1.87
N THR A 7 14.76 7.38 0.67
CA THR A 7 15.88 6.80 -0.07
C THR A 7 16.54 7.88 -0.94
N HIS A 8 17.85 8.04 -0.76
CA HIS A 8 18.67 9.04 -1.46
C HIS A 8 18.52 8.98 -3.00
N GLY A 9 18.24 7.79 -3.55
CA GLY A 9 18.15 7.56 -5.00
C GLY A 9 16.95 8.15 -5.74
N ILE A 10 15.94 8.73 -5.06
CA ILE A 10 14.83 9.43 -5.76
C ILE A 10 15.26 10.82 -6.25
N TYR A 11 16.11 11.51 -5.48
CA TYR A 11 16.44 12.92 -5.70
C TYR A 11 17.93 13.18 -5.92
N ALA A 12 18.82 12.29 -5.51
CA ALA A 12 20.25 12.56 -5.56
C ALA A 12 20.79 12.47 -6.98
N ALA A 13 21.14 13.63 -7.53
CA ALA A 13 22.19 13.72 -8.53
C ALA A 13 23.51 13.33 -7.86
N ASP A 14 24.04 12.17 -8.20
CA ASP A 14 25.36 11.64 -7.84
C ASP A 14 26.54 12.43 -8.46
N GLY A 15 26.33 13.68 -8.87
CA GLY A 15 27.34 14.53 -9.51
C GLY A 15 27.55 14.29 -11.00
N TYR A 16 26.85 13.32 -11.62
CA TYR A 16 26.98 12.98 -13.05
C TYR A 16 25.92 13.63 -13.96
N GLY A 17 25.17 14.64 -13.49
CA GLY A 17 24.16 15.33 -14.31
C GLY A 17 22.87 14.52 -14.57
N VAL A 18 22.62 13.48 -13.77
CA VAL A 18 21.46 12.56 -13.90
C VAL A 18 20.30 12.88 -12.95
N GLY A 19 20.34 14.03 -12.26
CA GLY A 19 19.30 14.45 -11.32
C GLY A 19 17.90 14.43 -11.95
N GLY A 20 16.98 13.70 -11.31
CA GLY A 20 15.56 13.66 -11.67
C GLY A 20 15.23 12.83 -12.92
N LYS A 21 16.17 12.08 -13.51
CA LYS A 21 15.90 11.21 -14.66
C LYS A 21 15.83 9.75 -14.21
N PRO A 22 14.83 8.97 -14.67
CA PRO A 22 14.80 7.52 -14.46
C PRO A 22 15.90 6.88 -15.32
N TRP A 23 17.14 6.85 -14.83
CA TRP A 23 18.28 6.27 -15.54
C TRP A 23 18.58 4.87 -14.98
N ILE A 24 18.30 3.86 -15.81
CA ILE A 24 18.51 2.45 -15.47
C ILE A 24 20.02 2.13 -15.67
N THR A 25 20.83 2.19 -14.60
CA THR A 25 22.19 1.61 -14.57
C THR A 25 22.22 0.31 -13.78
N SER A 26 22.31 -0.84 -14.45
CA SER A 26 22.17 -2.20 -13.86
C SER A 26 23.03 -2.53 -12.63
N HIS A 27 24.00 -1.67 -12.26
CA HIS A 27 25.00 -1.94 -11.23
C HIS A 27 24.85 -1.10 -9.94
N TYR A 28 23.83 -0.25 -9.84
CA TYR A 28 23.56 0.55 -8.63
C TYR A 28 22.07 0.46 -8.23
N GLY A 29 21.78 0.52 -6.94
CA GLY A 29 20.46 0.29 -6.34
C GLY A 29 19.34 1.27 -6.74
N PHE A 30 19.52 2.08 -7.78
CA PHE A 30 18.55 3.07 -8.24
C PHE A 30 17.26 2.43 -8.79
N HIS A 31 17.30 1.23 -9.38
CA HIS A 31 16.08 0.53 -9.83
C HIS A 31 15.22 0.04 -8.69
N MET A 32 15.85 -0.32 -7.56
CA MET A 32 15.17 -0.80 -6.36
C MET A 32 14.34 0.34 -5.73
N VAL A 33 14.65 1.59 -6.03
CA VAL A 33 13.89 2.75 -5.56
C VAL A 33 12.43 2.71 -6.06
N PHE A 34 12.19 2.28 -7.31
CA PHE A 34 10.83 2.15 -7.84
C PHE A 34 9.97 1.14 -7.08
N TRP A 35 10.59 0.14 -6.45
CA TRP A 35 9.89 -0.86 -5.65
C TRP A 35 9.29 -0.26 -4.37
N HIS A 36 9.76 0.91 -3.96
CA HIS A 36 9.24 1.64 -2.81
C HIS A 36 8.01 2.50 -3.14
N LEU A 37 7.74 2.78 -4.42
CA LEU A 37 6.61 3.63 -4.82
C LEU A 37 5.26 3.07 -4.33
N PRO A 38 4.95 1.77 -4.47
CA PRO A 38 3.72 1.21 -3.93
C PRO A 38 3.59 1.39 -2.41
N PHE A 39 4.70 1.28 -1.66
CA PHE A 39 4.70 1.51 -0.20
C PHE A 39 4.46 2.98 0.13
N ALA A 40 5.16 3.90 -0.53
CA ALA A 40 5.01 5.35 -0.33
C ALA A 40 3.60 5.85 -0.68
N LEU A 41 3.01 5.33 -1.77
CA LEU A 41 1.67 5.70 -2.21
C LEU A 41 0.57 5.10 -1.33
N SER A 42 0.72 3.84 -0.90
CA SER A 42 -0.27 3.18 -0.04
C SER A 42 -0.22 3.63 1.41
N ARG A 43 0.97 4.05 1.88
CA ARG A 43 1.29 4.24 3.30
C ARG A 43 0.78 3.06 4.13
N GLN A 44 0.97 1.85 3.60
CA GLN A 44 0.57 0.62 4.26
C GLN A 44 1.39 0.44 5.54
N TYR A 45 0.71 0.16 6.64
CA TYR A 45 1.31 -0.32 7.88
C TYR A 45 0.75 -1.69 8.21
N VAL A 46 1.63 -2.59 8.64
CA VAL A 46 1.28 -3.97 8.97
C VAL A 46 1.97 -4.40 10.26
N ASP A 47 1.20 -5.00 11.15
CA ASP A 47 1.69 -5.73 12.30
C ASP A 47 0.89 -7.03 12.39
N LEU A 48 1.44 -8.09 11.78
CA LEU A 48 0.79 -9.39 11.73
C LEU A 48 0.71 -10.08 13.09
N SER A 49 1.59 -9.73 14.04
CA SER A 49 1.56 -10.31 15.39
C SER A 49 0.32 -9.85 16.16
N ASN A 50 -0.11 -8.61 15.93
CA ASN A 50 -1.33 -8.03 16.49
C ASN A 50 -2.53 -8.09 15.52
N GLY A 51 -2.35 -8.62 14.32
CA GLY A 51 -3.41 -8.69 13.30
C GLY A 51 -3.84 -7.32 12.79
N ILE A 52 -2.92 -6.38 12.63
CA ILE A 52 -3.19 -5.00 12.19
C ILE A 52 -2.75 -4.83 10.74
N LEU A 53 -3.65 -4.32 9.90
CA LEU A 53 -3.34 -3.84 8.56
C LEU A 53 -4.06 -2.53 8.30
N THR A 54 -3.31 -1.46 8.07
CA THR A 54 -3.89 -0.13 7.83
C THR A 54 -3.29 0.53 6.60
N PHE A 55 -4.08 1.38 5.95
CA PHE A 55 -3.66 2.15 4.80
C PHE A 55 -4.00 3.63 5.00
N SER A 56 -3.12 4.52 4.55
CA SER A 56 -3.40 5.96 4.45
C SER A 56 -2.96 6.52 3.09
N PRO A 57 -3.60 6.08 1.98
CA PRO A 57 -3.03 6.32 0.65
C PRO A 57 -2.95 7.79 0.26
N ALA A 58 -1.83 8.19 -0.33
CA ALA A 58 -1.61 9.54 -0.86
C ALA A 58 -2.12 9.68 -2.31
N LEU A 59 -3.29 9.10 -2.60
CA LEU A 59 -3.91 9.08 -3.93
C LEU A 59 -5.34 9.62 -3.87
N SER A 60 -5.76 10.31 -4.93
CA SER A 60 -7.17 10.69 -5.13
C SER A 60 -7.99 9.45 -5.52
N VAL A 61 -9.16 9.29 -4.91
CA VAL A 61 -10.14 8.25 -5.27
C VAL A 61 -10.67 8.51 -6.70
N PRO A 62 -10.87 7.49 -7.56
CA PRO A 62 -10.70 6.06 -7.31
C PRO A 62 -9.27 5.56 -7.50
N TYR A 63 -8.89 4.54 -6.75
CA TYR A 63 -7.60 3.87 -6.92
C TYR A 63 -7.66 2.39 -6.53
N LYS A 64 -6.66 1.65 -7.00
CA LYS A 64 -6.39 0.27 -6.62
C LYS A 64 -4.91 0.11 -6.29
N LEU A 65 -4.61 -0.39 -5.09
CA LEU A 65 -3.26 -0.57 -4.56
C LEU A 65 -3.02 -2.04 -4.23
N PRO A 66 -1.79 -2.55 -4.39
CA PRO A 66 -1.45 -3.90 -3.96
C PRO A 66 -1.40 -3.99 -2.43
N VAL A 67 -1.73 -5.17 -1.91
CA VAL A 67 -1.39 -5.56 -0.53
C VAL A 67 0.02 -6.14 -0.55
N LEU A 68 0.94 -5.53 0.19
CA LEU A 68 2.37 -5.85 0.14
C LEU A 68 2.78 -6.53 1.44
N ILE A 69 2.45 -7.82 1.58
CA ILE A 69 2.77 -8.64 2.76
C ILE A 69 3.45 -9.93 2.27
N PRO A 70 4.53 -10.41 2.90
CA PRO A 70 5.16 -11.67 2.50
C PRO A 70 4.15 -12.83 2.43
N ASN A 71 4.20 -13.60 1.34
CA ASN A 71 3.32 -14.76 1.06
C ASN A 71 1.81 -14.44 0.92
N ILE A 72 1.44 -13.16 0.85
CA ILE A 72 0.06 -12.69 0.76
C ILE A 72 0.00 -11.69 -0.39
N LEU A 73 -0.78 -12.02 -1.43
CA LEU A 73 -0.99 -11.12 -2.56
C LEU A 73 -2.46 -10.75 -2.63
N GLY A 74 -2.75 -9.45 -2.65
CA GLY A 74 -4.11 -8.94 -2.70
C GLY A 74 -4.14 -7.52 -3.24
N SER A 75 -5.31 -6.90 -3.16
CA SER A 75 -5.49 -5.51 -3.52
C SER A 75 -6.48 -4.81 -2.62
N LEU A 76 -6.18 -3.55 -2.31
CA LEU A 76 -7.12 -2.58 -1.77
C LEU A 76 -7.65 -1.72 -2.90
N SER A 77 -8.98 -1.69 -3.07
CA SER A 77 -9.66 -0.78 -3.99
C SER A 77 -10.51 0.20 -3.22
N VAL A 78 -10.52 1.46 -3.65
CA VAL A 78 -11.38 2.50 -3.08
C VAL A 78 -12.08 3.21 -4.21
N ILE A 79 -13.41 3.28 -4.13
CA ILE A 79 -14.26 3.99 -5.07
C ILE A 79 -15.15 4.98 -4.33
N ALA A 80 -15.50 6.08 -5.00
CA ALA A 80 -16.50 7.00 -4.48
C ALA A 80 -17.87 6.28 -4.46
N SER A 81 -18.57 6.42 -3.36
CA SER A 81 -19.95 5.96 -3.17
C SER A 81 -20.89 7.17 -3.14
N SER A 82 -22.20 6.92 -3.04
CA SER A 82 -23.17 8.00 -2.88
C SER A 82 -22.95 8.76 -1.58
N ASN A 83 -23.29 10.07 -1.58
CA ASN A 83 -23.23 10.96 -0.41
C ASN A 83 -21.82 11.19 0.17
N ASP A 84 -20.80 11.34 -0.68
CA ASP A 84 -19.40 11.64 -0.28
C ASP A 84 -18.71 10.52 0.52
N ASN A 85 -19.37 9.37 0.67
CA ASN A 85 -18.80 8.17 1.26
C ASN A 85 -17.85 7.46 0.30
N ARG A 86 -16.98 6.63 0.85
CA ARG A 86 -16.04 5.79 0.12
C ARG A 86 -16.38 4.33 0.36
N LEU A 87 -16.40 3.53 -0.71
CA LEU A 87 -16.47 2.08 -0.59
C LEU A 87 -15.05 1.53 -0.64
N PHE A 88 -14.64 0.90 0.45
CA PHE A 88 -13.37 0.20 0.58
C PHE A 88 -13.59 -1.28 0.26
N THR A 89 -12.68 -1.86 -0.53
CA THR A 89 -12.70 -3.30 -0.85
C THR A 89 -11.30 -3.86 -0.71
N LEU A 90 -11.13 -4.82 0.21
CA LEU A 90 -9.90 -5.59 0.35
C LEU A 90 -10.15 -6.98 -0.25
N SER A 91 -9.35 -7.37 -1.24
CA SER A 91 -9.44 -8.67 -1.90
C SER A 91 -8.12 -9.41 -1.80
N LEU A 92 -8.17 -10.72 -1.61
CA LEU A 92 -6.99 -11.57 -1.55
C LEU A 92 -6.94 -12.51 -2.75
N SER A 93 -5.80 -12.58 -3.42
CA SER A 93 -5.54 -13.46 -4.56
C SER A 93 -4.67 -14.66 -4.18
N ILE A 94 -3.72 -14.49 -3.25
CA ILE A 94 -2.82 -15.54 -2.75
C ILE A 94 -2.69 -15.43 -1.23
N GLY A 95 -2.63 -16.56 -0.54
CA GLY A 95 -2.37 -16.64 0.90
C GLY A 95 -3.64 -16.62 1.74
N ASN A 96 -3.45 -16.33 3.03
CA ASN A 96 -4.52 -16.12 3.99
C ASN A 96 -4.15 -14.94 4.90
N LEU A 97 -5.16 -14.25 5.43
CA LEU A 97 -4.99 -13.08 6.27
C LEU A 97 -6.01 -13.12 7.40
N SER A 98 -5.53 -13.00 8.63
CA SER A 98 -6.37 -12.87 9.83
C SER A 98 -6.03 -11.55 10.52
N LEU A 99 -6.99 -10.65 10.60
CA LEU A 99 -6.83 -9.30 11.16
C LEU A 99 -7.82 -9.06 12.28
N ASN A 100 -7.31 -8.47 13.36
CA ASN A 100 -8.11 -7.84 14.41
C ASN A 100 -8.46 -6.40 14.04
N THR A 101 -7.64 -5.74 13.22
CA THR A 101 -7.86 -4.35 12.81
C THR A 101 -7.52 -4.17 11.34
N LEU A 102 -8.52 -3.75 10.56
CA LEU A 102 -8.38 -3.30 9.19
C LEU A 102 -8.88 -1.86 9.10
N ALA A 103 -8.08 -0.94 8.56
CA ALA A 103 -8.51 0.44 8.39
C ALA A 103 -7.95 1.11 7.13
N VAL A 104 -8.72 2.03 6.55
CA VAL A 104 -8.29 2.90 5.44
C VAL A 104 -8.68 4.34 5.80
N TYR A 105 -7.72 5.28 5.80
CA TYR A 105 -7.95 6.66 6.27
C TYR A 105 -8.57 6.76 7.67
N ASN A 106 -8.15 5.88 8.59
CA ASN A 106 -8.75 5.72 9.93
C ASN A 106 -10.22 5.25 9.94
N VAL A 107 -10.82 4.92 8.81
CA VAL A 107 -12.11 4.24 8.74
C VAL A 107 -11.89 2.75 8.96
N VAL A 108 -12.29 2.28 10.13
CA VAL A 108 -12.08 0.91 10.59
C VAL A 108 -13.19 -0.01 10.06
N TYR A 109 -12.80 -1.19 9.59
CA TYR A 109 -13.74 -2.26 9.25
C TYR A 109 -14.50 -2.72 10.52
N PRO A 110 -15.83 -2.93 10.46
CA PRO A 110 -16.62 -3.31 11.62
C PRO A 110 -16.41 -4.80 11.97
N GLY A 111 -15.30 -5.12 12.64
CA GLY A 111 -15.02 -6.46 13.18
C GLY A 111 -13.64 -7.02 12.83
N SER A 112 -13.46 -8.30 13.10
CA SER A 112 -12.27 -9.04 12.63
C SER A 112 -12.46 -9.50 11.18
N VAL A 113 -11.33 -9.67 10.48
CA VAL A 113 -11.31 -10.10 9.08
C VAL A 113 -10.54 -11.39 8.98
N HIS A 114 -11.15 -12.41 8.38
CA HIS A 114 -10.48 -13.63 7.98
C HIS A 114 -10.71 -13.84 6.49
N LEU A 115 -9.63 -13.76 5.71
CA LEU A 115 -9.66 -13.90 4.26
C LEU A 115 -8.73 -15.02 3.82
N THR A 116 -9.22 -15.88 2.93
CA THR A 116 -8.41 -16.77 2.11
C THR A 116 -8.35 -16.28 0.67
N ALA A 117 -7.40 -16.81 -0.12
CA ALA A 117 -7.33 -16.54 -1.55
C ALA A 117 -8.70 -16.69 -2.24
N GLY A 118 -9.06 -15.72 -3.07
CA GLY A 118 -10.33 -15.61 -3.77
C GLY A 118 -11.41 -14.83 -3.00
N GLN A 119 -11.21 -14.50 -1.72
CA GLN A 119 -12.19 -13.80 -0.91
C GLN A 119 -11.94 -12.29 -0.85
N SER A 120 -12.98 -11.55 -0.44
CA SER A 120 -12.90 -10.11 -0.23
C SER A 120 -13.84 -9.64 0.87
N VAL A 121 -13.47 -8.55 1.54
CA VAL A 121 -14.35 -7.79 2.43
C VAL A 121 -14.57 -6.39 1.88
N GLN A 122 -15.73 -5.82 2.20
CA GLN A 122 -16.11 -4.47 1.82
C GLN A 122 -16.70 -3.73 3.02
N TRP A 123 -16.43 -2.43 3.11
CA TRP A 123 -17.05 -1.55 4.10
C TRP A 123 -17.09 -0.12 3.58
N THR A 124 -17.94 0.70 4.18
CA THR A 124 -18.14 2.10 3.81
C THR A 124 -17.73 3.02 4.94
N GLY A 125 -17.27 4.22 4.61
CA GLY A 125 -17.16 5.36 5.51
C GLY A 125 -16.55 6.57 4.84
#